data_AF-A0A655E6H0-F1
#
_entry.id   AF-A0A655E6H0-F1
#
_cell.length_a   1.000
_cell.length_b   1.000
_cell.length_c   1.000
_cell.angle_alpha   90.00
_cell.angle_beta   90.00
_cell.angle_gamma   90.00
#
_symmetry.space_group_name_H-M   'P 1'
#
loop_
_entity.id
_entity.type
_entity.pdbx_description
1 polymer ?
#
loop_
_entity_poly.entity_id
_entity_poly.type
_entity_poly.pdbx_seq_one_letter_code
_entity_poly.pdbx_strand_id
1 'polypeptide(L)' 'MQSFVSKYNLNFTNLNDADGVIWARYNVPWQPAFVFYRADGTSTFVNNPTAAMSQDELSGRVAALTS' A
#
# COMPACT_ATOMS: atom_id res chain seq x y z
N MET A 1 16.49 -4.28 0.23
CA MET A 1 15.22 -4.29 0.97
C MET A 1 15.42 -4.47 2.47
N GLN A 2 16.12 -5.52 2.94
CA GLN A 2 16.27 -5.81 4.38
C GLN A 2 16.84 -4.65 5.21
N SER A 3 17.91 -3.98 4.74
CA SER A 3 18.48 -2.82 5.46
C SER A 3 17.50 -1.65 5.63
N PHE A 4 16.55 -1.46 4.71
CA PHE A 4 15.51 -0.44 4.81
C PHE A 4 14.48 -0.82 5.87
N VAL A 5 14.02 -2.07 5.84
CA VAL A 5 13.11 -2.63 6.86
C VAL A 5 13.69 -2.46 8.26
N SER A 6 14.96 -2.82 8.46
CA SER A 6 15.65 -2.66 9.74
C SER A 6 15.80 -1.19 10.14
N LYS A 7 16.18 -0.30 9.21
CA LYS A 7 16.36 1.13 9.49
C LYS A 7 15.08 1.81 9.99
N TYR A 8 13.93 1.45 9.42
CA TYR A 8 12.65 2.07 9.75
C TYR A 8 11.78 1.22 10.69
N ASN A 9 12.33 0.13 11.23
CA ASN A 9 11.66 -0.78 12.16
C ASN A 9 10.26 -1.22 11.67
N LEU A 10 10.17 -1.63 10.39
CA LEU A 10 8.90 -2.04 9.80
C LEU A 10 8.51 -3.43 10.33
N ASN A 11 7.49 -3.49 11.19
CA ASN A 11 7.07 -4.70 11.90
C ASN A 11 5.91 -5.44 11.21
N PHE A 12 5.82 -5.35 9.89
CA PHE A 12 4.81 -6.03 9.06
C PHE A 12 5.49 -6.73 7.88
N THR A 13 4.74 -7.62 7.19
CA THR A 13 5.26 -8.37 6.05
C THR A 13 5.74 -7.44 4.94
N ASN A 14 7.03 -7.49 4.63
CA ASN A 14 7.64 -6.80 3.50
C ASN A 14 8.00 -7.85 2.44
N LEU A 15 7.47 -7.69 1.23
CA LEU A 15 7.66 -8.61 0.12
C LEU A 15 8.58 -7.99 -0.93
N ASN A 16 9.48 -8.81 -1.49
CA ASN A 16 10.28 -8.45 -2.66
C ASN A 16 9.58 -8.98 -3.92
N ASP A 17 8.80 -8.13 -4.58
CA ASP A 17 8.09 -8.40 -5.85
C ASP A 17 9.07 -8.37 -7.04
N ALA A 18 10.06 -9.28 -7.05
CA ALA A 18 11.19 -9.25 -7.98
C ALA A 18 10.81 -9.48 -9.45
N ASP A 19 9.73 -10.21 -9.69
CA ASP A 19 9.12 -10.47 -10.99
C ASP A 19 8.02 -9.45 -11.36
N GLY A 20 7.70 -8.53 -10.45
CA GLY A 20 6.77 -7.43 -10.67
C GLY A 20 5.30 -7.86 -10.82
N VAL A 21 4.94 -9.07 -10.39
CA VAL A 21 3.58 -9.61 -10.61
C VAL A 21 2.53 -8.87 -9.80
N ILE A 22 2.88 -8.40 -8.60
CA ILE A 22 1.97 -7.59 -7.77
C ILE A 22 1.84 -6.20 -8.38
N TRP A 23 2.96 -5.59 -8.78
CA TRP A 23 2.98 -4.29 -9.45
C TRP A 23 2.10 -4.27 -10.71
N ALA A 24 2.26 -5.28 -11.57
CA ALA A 24 1.50 -5.43 -12.81
C ALA A 24 0.01 -5.67 -12.54
N ARG A 25 -0.34 -6.51 -11.55
CA ARG A 25 -1.75 -6.81 -11.21
C ARG A 25 -2.56 -5.55 -10.94
N TYR A 26 -1.98 -4.54 -10.30
CA TYR A 26 -2.67 -3.29 -9.95
C TYR A 26 -2.41 -2.15 -10.93
N ASN A 27 -1.70 -2.39 -12.03
CA ASN A 27 -1.29 -1.36 -13.00
C ASN A 27 -0.66 -0.13 -12.31
N VAL A 28 0.23 -0.35 -11.33
CA VAL A 28 0.84 0.74 -10.57
C VAL A 28 1.69 1.61 -11.51
N PRO A 29 1.40 2.91 -11.69
CA PRO A 29 2.19 3.72 -12.61
C PRO A 29 3.47 4.26 -11.96
N TRP A 30 3.48 4.37 -10.63
CA TRP A 30 4.58 4.87 -9.81
C TRP A 30 4.29 4.70 -8.31
N GLN A 31 5.34 4.79 -7.51
CA GLN A 31 5.27 4.77 -6.05
C GLN A 31 5.20 6.20 -5.46
N PRO A 32 4.58 6.39 -4.28
CA PRO A 32 3.86 5.38 -3.50
C PRO A 32 2.46 5.09 -4.06
N ALA A 33 2.01 3.84 -3.91
CA ALA A 33 0.67 3.40 -4.28
C ALA A 33 0.11 2.49 -3.19
N PHE A 34 -1.20 2.57 -2.97
CA PHE A 34 -1.89 1.86 -1.90
C PHE A 34 -3.10 1.13 -2.47
N VAL A 35 -3.33 -0.09 -2.01
CA VAL A 35 -4.58 -0.81 -2.26
C VAL A 35 -5.17 -1.23 -0.92
N PHE A 36 -6.46 -0.99 -0.73
CA PHE A 36 -7.17 -1.31 0.51
C PHE A 36 -8.22 -2.37 0.21
N TYR A 37 -8.10 -3.53 0.85
CA TYR A 37 -9.03 -4.64 0.70
C TYR A 37 -10.02 -4.70 1.85
N ARG A 38 -11.30 -4.90 1.52
CA ARG A 38 -12.35 -5.25 2.49
C ARG A 38 -12.45 -6.76 2.63
N ALA A 39 -13.13 -7.21 3.70
CA ALA A 39 -13.32 -8.63 3.97
C ALA A 39 -14.15 -9.36 2.88
N ASP A 40 -14.98 -8.63 2.14
CA ASP A 40 -15.76 -9.15 1.00
C ASP A 40 -14.93 -9.31 -0.29
N GLY A 41 -13.64 -8.99 -0.25
CA GLY A 41 -12.72 -9.08 -1.39
C GLY A 41 -12.74 -7.86 -2.32
N THR A 42 -13.60 -6.87 -2.09
CA THR A 42 -13.56 -5.61 -2.83
C THR A 42 -12.35 -4.76 -2.43
N SER A 43 -11.88 -3.92 -3.36
CA SER A 43 -10.70 -3.09 -3.11
C SER A 43 -10.80 -1.69 -3.70
N THR A 44 -10.08 -0.76 -3.07
CA THR A 44 -9.84 0.59 -3.63
C THR A 44 -8.36 0.81 -3.86
N PHE A 45 -8.01 1.43 -5.00
CA PHE A 45 -6.64 1.79 -5.35
C PHE A 45 -6.43 3.29 -5.23
N VAL A 46 -5.31 3.69 -4.62
CA VAL A 46 -4.90 5.08 -4.46
C VAL A 46 -3.50 5.25 -4.98
N ASN A 47 -3.35 6.12 -5.95
CA ASN A 47 -2.07 6.51 -6.48
C ASN A 47 -2.10 7.99 -6.87
N ASN A 48 -1.48 8.83 -6.04
CA ASN A 48 -1.42 10.26 -6.22
C ASN A 48 -0.02 10.67 -6.68
N PRO A 49 0.17 11.09 -7.94
CA PRO A 49 0.77 12.39 -8.14
C PRO A 49 2.20 12.65 -7.64
N THR A 50 2.64 13.89 -7.54
CA THR A 50 2.16 15.05 -6.79
C THR A 50 2.23 14.96 -5.27
N ALA A 51 1.59 13.99 -4.60
CA ALA A 51 1.61 13.99 -3.13
C ALA A 51 1.47 12.60 -2.49
N ALA A 52 2.18 12.39 -1.38
CA ALA A 52 1.95 11.25 -0.51
C ALA A 52 0.60 11.38 0.23
N MET A 53 -0.02 10.24 0.53
CA MET A 53 -1.21 10.17 1.39
C MET A 53 -0.90 10.72 2.78
N SER A 54 -1.78 11.56 3.33
CA SER A 54 -1.65 12.06 4.70
C SER A 54 -1.99 10.97 5.72
N GLN A 55 -1.52 11.15 6.96
CA GLN A 55 -1.84 10.22 8.04
C GLN A 55 -3.36 10.17 8.34
N ASP A 56 -4.05 11.31 8.26
CA ASP A 56 -5.50 11.39 8.50
C ASP A 56 -6.27 10.63 7.42
N GLU A 57 -5.86 10.78 6.15
CA GLU A 57 -6.48 10.05 5.04
C GLU A 57 -6.25 8.54 5.18
N LEU A 58 -5.02 8.12 5.51
CA LEU A 58 -4.69 6.72 5.75
C LEU A 58 -5.55 6.14 6.88
N SER A 59 -5.66 6.86 7.99
CA SER A 59 -6.42 6.43 9.17
C SER A 59 -7.91 6.27 8.84
N GLY A 60 -8.49 7.22 8.10
CA GLY A 60 -9.88 7.15 7.66
C GLY A 60 -10.14 5.96 6.72
N ARG A 61 -9.23 5.70 5.78
CA ARG A 61 -9.34 4.56 4.85
C ARG A 61 -9.26 3.21 5.58
N VAL A 62 -8.36 3.08 6.56
CA VAL A 62 -8.25 1.86 7.38
C VAL A 62 -9.49 1.66 8.24
N ALA A 63 -10.00 2.70 8.90
CA ALA A 63 -11.22 2.61 9.71
C ALA A 63 -12.44 2.20 8.87
N ALA A 64 -12.51 2.66 7.62
CA ALA A 64 -13.58 2.28 6.71
C ALA A 64 -13.60 0.78 6.40
N LEU A 65 -12.47 0.06 6.47
CA LEU A 65 -12.40 -1.38 6.13
C LEU A 65 -13.20 -2.29 7.07
N THR A 66 -13.46 -1.84 8.30
CA THR A 66 -14.18 -2.60 9.32
C THR A 66 -15.60 -2.09 9.56
N SER A 67 -16.02 -1.08 8.81
CA SER A 67 -17.36 -0.46 8.92
C SER A 67 -18.39 -1.20 8.08
#